data_AF-A0A0H5Q708-F1
#
_entry.id   AF-A0A0H5Q708-F1
#
_cell.length_a   1.000
_cell.length_b   1.000
_cell.length_c   1.000
_cell.angle_alpha   90.00
_cell.angle_beta   90.00
_cell.angle_gamma   90.00
#
_symmetry.space_group_name_H-M   'P 1'
#
loop_
_entity.id
_entity.type
_entity.pdbx_description
1 polymer ?
#
loop_
_entity_poly.entity_id
_entity_poly.type
_entity_poly.pdbx_seq_one_letter_code
_entity_poly.pdbx_strand_id
1 'polypeptide(L)'
;MAFPTDNYRIQHVFNLGGDGEIAVTGIHVRCAVDTDVPTTATELARHADAAWHTGMDSTKTMFPSSVSLDTTKVYHSMESGPSDGIGEFITGSGDTDPWVGSQAQSLPWQTAYVMTTEAQPEGARVSRPRRYRGRVYLPPLSCQVVTEPTGFIEDTYQALLLTAFTAYLEAINDMLVGTGPQVRAVVLSRAGGFQTDILRASCDQQMDLQKRRENRQSIPARVQGDDLDA
;
A
#
# COMPACT_ATOMS: atom_id res chain seq x y z
N MET A 1 6.94 13.44 -22.30
CA MET A 1 6.03 14.29 -21.50
C MET A 1 6.48 14.14 -20.06
N ALA A 2 6.75 15.26 -19.40
CA ALA A 2 7.42 15.26 -18.11
C ALA A 2 6.38 15.05 -16.98
N PHE A 3 6.83 14.52 -15.83
CA PHE A 3 5.94 14.16 -14.72
C PHE A 3 5.38 15.44 -14.09
N PRO A 4 4.06 15.54 -13.83
CA PRO A 4 3.51 16.74 -13.21
C PRO A 4 4.19 17.05 -11.86
N THR A 5 4.34 18.34 -11.56
CA THR A 5 5.02 18.88 -10.38
C THR A 5 4.40 18.46 -9.03
N ASP A 6 3.14 17.99 -9.01
CA ASP A 6 2.38 17.74 -7.77
C ASP A 6 2.03 16.27 -7.52
N ASN A 7 3.04 15.41 -7.62
CA ASN A 7 2.88 13.98 -7.36
C ASN A 7 3.56 13.53 -6.08
N TYR A 8 2.83 12.76 -5.29
CA TYR A 8 3.38 12.16 -4.08
C TYR A 8 3.26 10.64 -4.14
N ARG A 9 4.24 9.97 -3.55
CA ARG A 9 4.19 8.54 -3.27
C ARG A 9 4.09 8.36 -1.76
N ILE A 10 2.97 7.82 -1.32
CA ILE A 10 2.76 7.40 0.07
C ILE A 10 3.25 5.95 0.18
N GLN A 11 4.06 5.67 1.20
CA GLN A 11 4.53 4.34 1.53
C GLN A 11 4.25 4.04 3.00
N HIS A 12 3.68 2.88 3.28
CA HIS A 12 3.59 2.36 4.64
C HIS A 12 4.61 1.24 4.79
N VAL A 13 5.43 1.35 5.82
CA VAL A 13 6.45 0.39 6.22
C VAL A 13 5.90 -0.41 7.39
N PHE A 14 5.86 -1.72 7.25
CA PHE A 14 5.43 -2.64 8.29
C PHE A 14 6.62 -3.42 8.83
N ASN A 15 6.69 -3.55 10.14
CA ASN A 15 7.52 -4.53 10.82
C ASN A 15 6.80 -5.88 10.79
N LEU A 16 7.53 -6.97 10.55
CA LEU A 16 6.99 -8.33 10.44
C LEU A 16 7.36 -9.21 11.65
N GLY A 17 8.08 -8.66 12.65
CA GLY A 17 8.46 -9.32 13.91
C GLY A 17 9.76 -10.13 13.86
N GLY A 18 10.40 -10.25 12.70
CA GLY A 18 11.76 -10.76 12.54
C GLY A 18 12.80 -9.64 12.48
N ASP A 19 14.05 -9.93 12.84
CA ASP A 19 15.17 -8.96 12.77
C ASP A 19 15.35 -8.44 11.34
N GLY A 20 14.92 -7.20 11.10
CA GLY A 20 15.02 -6.53 9.80
C GLY A 20 13.98 -6.97 8.76
N GLU A 21 12.98 -7.78 9.13
CA GLU A 21 11.91 -8.16 8.21
C GLU A 21 10.90 -7.03 8.08
N ILE A 22 10.89 -6.40 6.90
CA ILE A 22 9.99 -5.28 6.58
C ILE A 22 9.16 -5.57 5.34
N ALA A 23 7.88 -5.18 5.39
CA ALA A 23 7.06 -5.06 4.20
C ALA A 23 6.82 -3.58 3.88
N VAL A 24 6.89 -3.22 2.60
CA VAL A 24 6.57 -1.87 2.14
C VAL A 24 5.42 -1.95 1.16
N THR A 25 4.35 -1.23 1.47
CA THR A 25 3.22 -1.01 0.58
C THR A 25 3.11 0.48 0.25
N GLY A 26 2.39 0.84 -0.80
CA GLY A 26 2.23 2.25 -1.14
C GLY A 26 1.35 2.54 -2.34
N ILE A 27 0.94 3.80 -2.42
CA ILE A 27 0.08 4.35 -3.47
C ILE A 27 0.69 5.66 -3.99
N HIS A 28 0.31 6.01 -5.22
CA HIS A 28 0.58 7.32 -5.76
C HIS A 28 -0.64 8.20 -5.58
N VAL A 29 -0.42 9.47 -5.24
CA VAL A 29 -1.46 10.47 -5.11
C VAL A 29 -1.07 11.74 -5.85
N ARG A 30 -2.09 12.48 -6.33
CA ARG A 30 -1.94 13.82 -6.87
C ARG A 30 -2.59 14.85 -5.95
N CYS A 31 -1.99 16.04 -5.89
CA CYS A 31 -2.57 17.23 -5.27
C CYS A 31 -2.88 18.25 -6.38
N ALA A 32 -3.94 19.06 -6.26
CA ALA A 32 -4.44 19.87 -7.38
C ALA A 32 -4.14 21.39 -7.29
N VAL A 33 -3.07 21.85 -6.64
CA VAL A 33 -2.67 23.28 -6.70
C VAL A 33 -1.16 23.48 -6.72
N ASP A 34 -0.75 24.37 -7.65
CA ASP A 34 0.60 24.85 -7.93
C ASP A 34 1.01 26.10 -7.11
N THR A 35 0.17 26.59 -6.20
CA THR A 35 0.41 27.85 -5.47
C THR A 35 0.16 27.66 -3.99
N ASP A 36 1.25 27.73 -3.22
CA ASP A 36 1.33 27.52 -1.78
C ASP A 36 0.98 26.09 -1.34
N VAL A 37 1.98 25.20 -1.36
CA VAL A 37 1.97 23.97 -0.54
C VAL A 37 2.60 24.30 0.83
N PRO A 38 1.87 24.76 1.85
CA PRO A 38 2.29 24.61 3.23
C PRO A 38 1.57 23.38 3.77
N THR A 39 1.95 22.21 3.29
CA THR A 39 1.62 20.98 3.99
C THR A 39 2.80 20.08 3.79
N THR A 40 3.67 20.06 4.80
CA THR A 40 4.94 19.35 4.70
C THR A 40 4.64 17.90 4.36
N ALA A 41 5.52 17.23 3.60
CA ALA A 41 5.35 15.81 3.32
C ALA A 41 5.12 14.98 4.61
N THR A 42 5.59 15.47 5.77
CA THR A 42 5.30 14.97 7.11
C THR A 42 3.83 15.05 7.52
N GLU A 43 3.12 16.14 7.23
CA GLU A 43 1.68 16.24 7.51
C GLU A 43 0.88 15.31 6.60
N LEU A 44 1.24 15.23 5.33
CA LEU A 44 0.65 14.25 4.41
C LEU A 44 0.90 12.80 4.90
N ALA A 45 2.09 12.52 5.45
CA ALA A 45 2.39 11.23 6.06
C ALA A 45 1.53 10.95 7.29
N ARG A 46 1.34 11.94 8.17
CA ARG A 46 0.46 11.82 9.36
C ARG A 46 -1.00 11.56 8.98
N HIS A 47 -1.53 12.26 7.99
CA HIS A 47 -2.90 12.05 7.55
C HIS A 47 -3.07 10.70 6.83
N ALA A 48 -2.09 10.28 6.04
CA ALA A 48 -2.09 8.96 5.41
C ALA A 48 -2.06 7.83 6.45
N ASP A 49 -1.32 8.02 7.53
CA ASP A 49 -1.30 7.12 8.69
C ASP A 49 -2.68 7.03 9.36
N ALA A 50 -3.30 8.18 9.66
CA ALA A 50 -4.65 8.24 10.21
C ALA A 50 -5.71 7.62 9.27
N ALA A 51 -5.57 7.80 7.96
CA ALA A 51 -6.41 7.17 6.94
C ALA A 51 -6.25 5.64 6.94
N TRP A 52 -5.01 5.14 7.10
CA TRP A 52 -4.77 3.70 7.27
C TRP A 52 -5.49 3.16 8.50
N HIS A 53 -5.33 3.83 9.64
CA HIS A 53 -6.05 3.48 10.86
C HIS A 53 -7.57 3.46 10.62
N THR A 54 -8.13 4.51 10.03
CA THR A 54 -9.58 4.59 9.79
C THR A 54 -10.10 3.50 8.86
N GLY A 55 -9.39 3.22 7.76
CA GLY A 55 -9.81 2.25 6.76
C GLY A 55 -9.54 0.78 7.12
N MET A 56 -8.39 0.51 7.74
CA MET A 56 -7.86 -0.86 7.90
C MET A 56 -8.05 -1.44 9.31
N ASP A 57 -8.56 -0.71 10.30
CA ASP A 57 -8.67 -1.20 11.69
C ASP A 57 -9.49 -2.49 11.81
N SER A 58 -10.61 -2.56 11.11
CA SER A 58 -11.50 -3.74 11.10
C SER A 58 -10.81 -5.02 10.59
N THR A 59 -9.71 -4.88 9.87
CA THR A 59 -8.93 -5.99 9.32
C THR A 59 -7.77 -6.42 10.19
N LYS A 60 -7.52 -5.80 11.36
CA LYS A 60 -6.46 -6.24 12.30
C LYS A 60 -6.56 -7.73 12.62
N THR A 61 -7.80 -8.23 12.71
CA THR A 61 -8.09 -9.64 12.90
C THR A 61 -7.62 -10.52 11.77
N MET A 62 -7.25 -10.01 10.60
CA MET A 62 -6.76 -10.77 9.44
C MET A 62 -5.24 -10.84 9.36
N PHE A 63 -4.52 -10.05 10.16
CA PHE A 63 -3.07 -9.99 10.17
C PHE A 63 -2.50 -10.61 11.46
N PRO A 64 -1.30 -11.23 11.39
CA PRO A 64 -0.64 -11.72 12.59
C PRO A 64 -0.20 -10.56 13.50
N SER A 65 -0.09 -10.80 14.80
CA SER A 65 0.31 -9.80 15.79
C SER A 65 1.77 -9.34 15.67
N SER A 66 2.57 -10.06 14.88
CA SER A 66 3.92 -9.64 14.52
C SER A 66 3.95 -8.61 13.38
N VAL A 67 2.84 -8.43 12.64
CA VAL A 67 2.70 -7.37 11.64
C VAL A 67 2.22 -6.09 12.33
N SER A 68 3.07 -5.07 12.33
CA SER A 68 2.74 -3.74 12.83
C SER A 68 3.09 -2.67 11.79
N LEU A 69 2.26 -1.63 11.69
CA LEU A 69 2.61 -0.44 10.94
C LEU A 69 3.67 0.32 11.73
N ASP A 70 4.85 0.47 11.15
CA ASP A 70 6.02 1.10 11.78
C ASP A 70 6.12 2.56 11.38
N THR A 71 6.15 2.84 10.08
CA THR A 71 6.38 4.20 9.58
C THR A 71 5.62 4.47 8.30
N THR A 72 5.03 5.66 8.18
CA THR A 72 4.46 6.19 6.95
C THR A 72 5.40 7.22 6.33
N LYS A 73 5.80 7.03 5.07
CA LYS A 73 6.73 7.89 4.33
C LYS A 73 6.05 8.49 3.11
N VAL A 74 6.32 9.76 2.84
CA VAL A 74 5.79 10.49 1.69
C VAL A 74 6.95 11.07 0.92
N TYR A 75 7.00 10.70 -0.36
CA TYR A 75 8.00 11.21 -1.30
C TYR A 75 7.29 12.12 -2.29
N HIS A 76 7.69 13.39 -2.34
CA HIS A 76 7.30 14.28 -3.43
C HIS A 76 8.15 13.95 -4.66
N SER A 77 7.53 13.83 -5.83
CA SER A 77 8.16 13.48 -7.10
C SER A 77 8.15 14.70 -8.02
N MET A 78 9.22 15.48 -8.02
CA MET A 78 9.40 16.60 -8.96
C MET A 78 9.89 16.12 -10.34
N GLU A 79 9.64 16.97 -11.33
CA GLU A 79 9.77 16.72 -12.76
C GLU A 79 11.22 16.44 -13.24
N SER A 80 12.24 16.80 -12.46
CA SER A 80 13.67 16.79 -12.88
C SER A 80 14.56 15.74 -12.21
N GLY A 81 14.01 14.76 -11.49
CA GLY A 81 14.80 13.75 -10.76
C GLY A 81 14.24 13.50 -9.36
N PRO A 82 14.87 12.65 -8.53
CA PRO A 82 14.40 12.43 -7.17
C PRO A 82 14.48 13.76 -6.42
N SER A 83 13.35 14.35 -6.05
CA SER A 83 13.31 15.56 -5.24
C SER A 83 13.53 15.24 -3.77
N ASP A 84 14.43 16.02 -3.17
CA ASP A 84 14.92 16.05 -1.79
C ASP A 84 13.86 16.36 -0.69
N GLY A 85 12.57 16.17 -0.97
CA GLY A 85 11.48 16.35 -0.01
C GLY A 85 10.93 15.01 0.48
N ILE A 86 11.63 14.37 1.42
CA ILE A 86 11.11 13.20 2.13
C ILE A 86 10.38 13.71 3.38
N GLY A 87 9.08 13.42 3.45
CA GLY A 87 8.33 13.49 4.69
C GLY A 87 8.26 12.11 5.32
N GLU A 88 8.55 12.03 6.61
CA GLU A 88 8.46 10.80 7.38
C GLU A 88 7.58 11.04 8.60
N PHE A 89 6.69 10.10 8.88
CA PHE A 89 5.88 10.06 10.08
C PHE A 89 5.99 8.66 10.67
N ILE A 90 6.57 8.56 11.87
CA ILE A 90 6.72 7.30 12.59
C ILE A 90 5.38 7.00 13.27
N THR A 91 4.82 5.83 13.01
CA THR A 91 3.54 5.38 13.57
C THR A 91 3.67 5.24 15.08
N GLY A 92 2.66 5.69 15.84
CA GLY A 92 2.75 5.71 17.30
C GLY A 92 3.69 6.77 17.88
N SER A 93 4.19 7.71 17.07
CA SER A 93 4.79 8.93 17.61
C SER A 93 3.70 9.87 18.14
N GLY A 94 3.45 9.82 19.45
CA GLY A 94 2.38 10.58 20.15
C GLY A 94 1.34 9.67 20.81
N ASP A 95 0.08 10.14 20.92
CA ASP A 95 -1.03 9.45 21.61
C ASP A 95 -1.84 8.50 20.69
N THR A 96 -1.26 8.01 19.59
CA THR A 96 -1.96 7.08 18.68
C THR A 96 -1.50 5.65 18.96
N ASP A 97 -2.46 4.76 19.22
CA ASP A 97 -2.17 3.33 19.34
C ASP A 97 -1.58 2.82 18.02
N PRO A 98 -0.50 2.03 18.04
CA PRO A 98 0.06 1.47 16.81
C PRO A 98 -0.95 0.55 16.13
N TRP A 99 -1.02 0.59 14.79
CA TRP A 99 -1.79 -0.42 14.06
C TRP A 99 -1.00 -1.73 14.11
N VAL A 100 -1.54 -2.74 14.77
CA VAL A 100 -0.95 -4.09 14.89
C VAL A 100 -2.02 -5.12 14.58
N GLY A 101 -1.65 -6.17 13.85
CA GLY A 101 -2.50 -7.34 13.67
C GLY A 101 -2.83 -8.01 15.02
N SER A 102 -3.79 -8.93 15.03
CA SER A 102 -4.24 -9.55 16.29
C SER A 102 -4.17 -11.07 16.30
N GLN A 103 -3.69 -11.71 15.23
CA GLN A 103 -3.68 -13.17 15.12
C GLN A 103 -2.35 -13.80 15.48
N ALA A 104 -2.36 -15.03 15.95
CA ALA A 104 -1.14 -15.70 16.41
C ALA A 104 -0.26 -16.23 15.26
N GLN A 105 -0.87 -16.66 14.14
CA GLN A 105 -0.17 -17.38 13.08
C GLN A 105 -0.15 -16.60 11.78
N SER A 106 1.02 -16.47 11.17
CA SER A 106 1.23 -15.85 9.86
C SER A 106 1.30 -16.89 8.75
N LEU A 107 0.78 -16.55 7.57
CA LEU A 107 1.19 -17.20 6.34
C LEU A 107 2.68 -16.90 6.07
N PRO A 108 3.36 -17.70 5.22
CA PRO A 108 4.78 -17.49 4.94
C PRO A 108 5.06 -16.05 4.47
N TRP A 109 6.14 -15.44 4.96
CA TRP A 109 6.48 -14.03 4.66
C TRP A 109 6.67 -13.73 3.17
N GLN A 110 6.87 -14.77 2.36
CA GLN A 110 6.98 -14.71 0.91
C GLN A 110 5.62 -14.54 0.21
N THR A 111 4.52 -14.67 0.94
CA THR A 111 3.16 -14.43 0.44
C THR A 111 2.82 -12.95 0.57
N ALA A 112 2.24 -12.38 -0.48
CA ALA A 112 1.67 -11.05 -0.40
C ALA A 112 0.30 -11.04 -1.05
N TYR A 113 -0.60 -10.24 -0.47
CA TYR A 113 -1.92 -10.06 -1.03
C TYR A 113 -1.94 -8.85 -1.96
N VAL A 114 -2.54 -9.00 -3.13
CA VAL A 114 -2.51 -7.97 -4.17
C VAL A 114 -3.87 -7.30 -4.31
N MET A 115 -3.91 -6.02 -3.96
CA MET A 115 -5.02 -5.14 -4.32
C MET A 115 -4.74 -4.57 -5.71
N THR A 116 -5.58 -4.91 -6.68
CA THR A 116 -5.56 -4.28 -7.99
C THR A 116 -6.41 -3.03 -7.96
N THR A 117 -5.86 -1.90 -8.39
CA THR A 117 -6.59 -0.64 -8.52
C THR A 117 -6.92 -0.40 -9.99
N GLU A 118 -8.21 -0.19 -10.29
CA GLU A 118 -8.69 0.11 -11.64
C GLU A 118 -9.03 1.59 -11.76
N ALA A 119 -8.48 2.21 -12.80
CA ALA A 119 -8.72 3.61 -13.15
C ALA A 119 -9.47 3.68 -14.50
N GLN A 120 -10.47 4.56 -14.61
CA GLN A 120 -11.10 4.88 -15.90
C GLN A 120 -10.76 6.33 -16.28
N PRO A 121 -10.31 6.60 -17.52
CA PRO A 121 -10.14 7.96 -17.99
C PRO A 121 -11.49 8.67 -18.06
N GLU A 122 -11.54 9.89 -17.54
CA GLU A 122 -12.72 10.76 -17.56
C GLU A 122 -13.20 10.98 -19.02
N GLY A 123 -14.50 10.80 -19.28
CA GLY A 123 -15.09 11.01 -20.61
C GLY A 123 -14.98 9.85 -21.61
N ALA A 124 -14.48 8.67 -21.23
CA ALA A 124 -14.34 7.54 -22.15
C ALA A 124 -15.69 6.87 -22.53
N ARG A 125 -16.43 7.46 -23.49
CA ARG A 125 -17.45 6.76 -24.30
C ARG A 125 -16.81 5.88 -25.39
N VAL A 126 -15.79 5.09 -25.03
CA VAL A 126 -15.12 4.20 -25.98
C VAL A 126 -15.40 2.77 -25.56
N SER A 127 -15.92 1.97 -26.49
CA SER A 127 -16.41 0.59 -26.33
C SER A 127 -15.41 -0.41 -25.72
N ARG A 128 -14.16 -0.01 -25.47
CA ARG A 128 -13.14 -0.74 -24.70
C ARG A 128 -12.17 0.25 -24.02
N PRO A 129 -12.44 0.74 -22.80
CA PRO A 129 -11.48 1.56 -22.08
C PRO A 129 -10.20 0.75 -21.83
N ARG A 130 -9.03 1.31 -22.17
CA ARG A 130 -7.74 0.78 -21.71
C ARG A 130 -7.71 0.92 -20.19
N ARG A 131 -8.00 -0.18 -19.48
CA ARG A 131 -7.94 -0.22 -18.02
C ARG A 131 -6.48 -0.08 -17.60
N TYR A 132 -6.14 1.01 -16.93
CA TYR A 132 -4.87 1.10 -16.22
C TYR A 132 -5.01 0.33 -14.91
N ARG A 133 -4.10 -0.60 -14.66
CA ARG A 133 -4.09 -1.46 -13.47
C ARG A 133 -2.90 -1.10 -12.59
N GLY A 134 -3.16 -0.57 -11.40
CA GLY A 134 -2.18 -0.49 -10.33
C GLY A 134 -2.19 -1.78 -9.50
N ARG A 135 -1.11 -2.03 -8.74
CA ARG A 135 -1.03 -3.13 -7.77
C ARG A 135 -0.45 -2.61 -6.47
N VAL A 136 -1.12 -2.92 -5.37
CA VAL A 136 -0.68 -2.65 -4.00
C VAL A 136 -0.51 -3.98 -3.30
N TYR A 137 0.67 -4.20 -2.73
CA TYR A 137 1.02 -5.45 -2.05
C TYR A 137 0.87 -5.25 -0.55
N LEU A 138 -0.02 -5.99 0.09
CA LEU A 138 -0.19 -5.96 1.54
C LEU A 138 0.79 -6.92 2.23
N PRO A 139 1.10 -6.71 3.52
CA PRO A 139 1.82 -7.69 4.33
C PRO A 139 1.13 -9.07 4.31
N PRO A 140 1.84 -10.13 4.70
CA PRO A 140 1.24 -11.46 4.81
C PRO A 140 0.04 -11.47 5.74
N LEU A 141 -0.99 -12.19 5.32
CA LEU A 141 -2.18 -12.40 6.12
C LEU A 141 -1.93 -13.54 7.13
N SER A 142 -2.82 -13.65 8.10
CA SER A 142 -2.82 -14.75 9.07
C SER A 142 -3.34 -16.05 8.48
N CYS A 143 -2.92 -17.20 9.01
CA CYS A 143 -3.34 -18.51 8.48
C CYS A 143 -4.86 -18.72 8.50
N GLN A 144 -5.56 -18.12 9.47
CA GLN A 144 -7.02 -18.23 9.62
C GLN A 144 -7.82 -17.65 8.44
N VAL A 145 -7.24 -16.82 7.57
CA VAL A 145 -7.96 -16.34 6.37
C VAL A 145 -8.08 -17.43 5.29
N VAL A 146 -7.39 -18.57 5.48
CA VAL A 146 -7.38 -19.74 4.61
C VAL A 146 -8.00 -20.91 5.39
N THR A 147 -9.15 -21.39 4.96
CA THR A 147 -9.90 -22.44 5.68
C THR A 147 -9.67 -23.85 5.13
N GLU A 148 -8.97 -24.01 4.00
CA GLU A 148 -8.78 -25.29 3.32
C GLU A 148 -7.37 -25.44 2.73
N PRO A 149 -6.89 -26.67 2.45
CA PRO A 149 -5.60 -26.93 1.79
C PRO A 149 -5.54 -26.41 0.33
N THR A 150 -6.55 -25.67 -0.12
CA THR A 150 -6.64 -25.07 -1.45
C THR A 150 -5.72 -23.86 -1.62
N GLY A 151 -5.28 -23.24 -0.51
CA GLY A 151 -4.40 -22.07 -0.54
C GLY A 151 -5.08 -20.77 -1.01
N PHE A 152 -6.41 -20.75 -1.04
CA PHE A 152 -7.22 -19.56 -1.34
C PHE A 152 -7.69 -18.89 -0.05
N ILE A 153 -7.85 -17.57 -0.11
CA ILE A 153 -8.44 -16.80 0.98
C ILE A 153 -9.96 -16.98 0.94
N GLU A 154 -10.62 -17.06 2.09
CA GLU A 154 -12.08 -17.18 2.14
C GLU A 154 -12.77 -15.92 1.59
N ASP A 155 -13.87 -16.10 0.85
CA ASP A 155 -14.65 -15.02 0.25
C ASP A 155 -15.04 -13.92 1.26
N THR A 156 -15.42 -14.32 2.47
CA THR A 156 -15.78 -13.41 3.57
C THR A 156 -14.62 -12.46 3.90
N TYR A 157 -13.41 -12.98 4.01
CA TYR A 157 -12.20 -12.21 4.30
C TYR A 157 -11.77 -11.35 3.11
N GLN A 158 -11.91 -11.85 1.87
CA GLN A 158 -11.65 -11.05 0.67
C GLN A 158 -12.56 -9.82 0.60
N ALA A 159 -13.86 -10.00 0.84
CA ALA A 159 -14.84 -8.92 0.82
C ALA A 159 -14.58 -7.89 1.91
N LEU A 160 -14.22 -8.35 3.13
CA LEU A 160 -13.87 -7.46 4.24
C LEU A 160 -12.61 -6.63 3.91
N LEU A 161 -11.57 -7.29 3.40
CA LEU A 161 -10.31 -6.63 3.05
C LEU A 161 -10.47 -5.63 1.90
N LEU A 162 -11.30 -5.96 0.91
CA LEU A 162 -11.64 -5.04 -0.17
C LEU A 162 -12.41 -3.82 0.35
N THR A 163 -13.38 -4.04 1.25
CA THR A 163 -14.17 -2.96 1.85
C THR A 163 -13.27 -2.02 2.65
N ALA A 164 -12.42 -2.58 3.52
CA ALA A 164 -11.47 -1.83 4.34
C ALA A 164 -10.46 -1.03 3.50
N PHE A 165 -9.90 -1.66 2.46
CA PHE A 165 -8.98 -0.98 1.56
C PHE A 165 -9.66 0.12 0.75
N THR A 166 -10.92 -0.07 0.36
CA THR A 166 -11.71 0.97 -0.30
C THR A 166 -11.95 2.15 0.65
N ALA A 167 -12.31 1.89 1.92
CA ALA A 167 -12.43 2.92 2.94
C ALA A 167 -11.11 3.68 3.19
N TYR A 168 -9.97 2.99 3.14
CA TYR A 168 -8.65 3.63 3.17
C TYR A 168 -8.44 4.57 1.96
N LEU A 169 -8.72 4.11 0.74
CA LEU A 169 -8.59 4.95 -0.46
C LEU A 169 -9.55 6.16 -0.44
N GLU A 170 -10.78 5.97 0.05
CA GLU A 170 -11.76 7.04 0.25
C GLU A 170 -11.26 8.05 1.29
N ALA A 171 -10.74 7.61 2.43
CA ALA A 171 -10.14 8.48 3.44
C ALA A 171 -8.95 9.29 2.90
N ILE A 172 -8.11 8.69 2.05
CA ILE A 172 -7.03 9.41 1.34
C ILE A 172 -7.61 10.43 0.35
N ASN A 173 -8.67 10.07 -0.37
CA ASN A 173 -9.30 10.95 -1.35
C ASN A 173 -10.05 12.13 -0.69
N ASP A 174 -10.56 11.95 0.52
CA ASP A 174 -11.28 12.99 1.27
C ASP A 174 -10.34 13.91 2.06
N MET A 175 -9.05 13.58 2.11
CA MET A 175 -8.03 14.40 2.75
C MET A 175 -7.93 15.78 2.10
N LEU A 176 -8.20 16.81 2.90
CA LEU A 176 -7.97 18.21 2.56
C LEU A 176 -6.58 18.62 3.05
N VAL A 177 -5.86 19.33 2.19
CA VAL A 177 -4.50 19.80 2.43
C VAL A 177 -4.57 21.33 2.43
N GLY A 178 -4.70 21.93 3.62
CA GLY A 178 -4.96 23.37 3.80
C GLY A 178 -6.38 23.80 3.40
N THR A 179 -6.51 24.97 2.76
CA THR A 179 -7.76 25.46 2.13
C THR A 179 -7.89 24.98 0.68
N GLY A 180 -6.99 24.10 0.23
CA GLY A 180 -6.87 23.64 -1.14
C GLY A 180 -7.80 22.46 -1.51
N PRO A 181 -7.76 22.04 -2.77
CA PRO A 181 -8.48 20.89 -3.31
C PRO A 181 -7.98 19.58 -2.69
N GLN A 182 -8.84 18.58 -2.82
CA GLN A 182 -8.64 17.25 -2.25
C GLN A 182 -7.46 16.49 -2.89
N VAL A 183 -6.82 15.64 -2.09
CA VAL A 183 -5.85 14.66 -2.58
C VAL A 183 -6.59 13.54 -3.33
N ARG A 184 -5.95 12.96 -4.36
CA ARG A 184 -6.54 11.86 -5.14
C ARG A 184 -5.54 10.73 -5.35
N ALA A 185 -5.94 9.51 -5.03
CA ALA A 185 -5.17 8.31 -5.36
C ALA A 185 -5.22 8.03 -6.87
N VAL A 186 -4.05 7.76 -7.47
CA VAL A 186 -3.89 7.63 -8.93
C VAL A 186 -3.07 6.40 -9.33
N VAL A 187 -3.32 5.92 -10.55
CA VAL A 187 -2.42 5.03 -11.28
C VAL A 187 -1.54 5.86 -12.21
N LEU A 188 -0.22 5.68 -12.11
CA LEU A 188 0.75 6.31 -12.99
C LEU A 188 1.11 5.39 -14.16
N SER A 189 0.92 5.88 -15.40
CA SER A 189 1.37 5.18 -16.61
C SER A 189 2.68 5.78 -17.12
N ARG A 190 3.82 5.13 -16.85
CA ARG A 190 5.14 5.60 -17.35
C ARG A 190 5.23 5.66 -18.88
N ALA A 191 4.58 4.73 -19.57
CA ALA A 191 4.62 4.67 -21.04
C ALA A 191 3.84 5.81 -21.72
N GLY A 192 2.85 6.38 -21.02
CA GLY A 192 2.02 7.46 -21.56
C GLY A 192 2.16 8.81 -20.84
N GLY A 193 2.84 8.85 -19.69
CA GLY A 193 2.88 10.05 -18.83
C GLY A 193 1.51 10.40 -18.23
N PHE A 194 0.56 9.46 -18.23
CA PHE A 194 -0.80 9.71 -17.76
C PHE A 194 -0.95 9.38 -16.28
N GLN A 195 -1.83 10.14 -15.64
CA GLN A 195 -2.30 9.92 -14.29
C GLN A 195 -3.80 9.72 -14.35
N THR A 196 -4.30 8.69 -13.69
CA THR A 196 -5.72 8.37 -13.74
C THR A 196 -6.18 8.00 -12.36
N ASP A 197 -7.23 8.67 -11.90
CA ASP A 197 -7.80 8.45 -10.57
C ASP A 197 -8.22 6.98 -10.41
N ILE A 198 -7.89 6.43 -9.24
CA ILE A 198 -8.36 5.11 -8.85
C ILE A 198 -9.86 5.22 -8.55
N LEU A 199 -10.67 4.50 -9.31
CA LEU A 199 -12.12 4.51 -9.15
C LEU A 199 -12.63 3.26 -8.46
N ARG A 200 -11.86 2.17 -8.52
CA ARG A 200 -12.22 0.87 -7.96
C ARG A 200 -10.98 0.14 -7.48
N ALA A 201 -11.18 -0.69 -6.46
CA ALA A 201 -10.24 -1.73 -6.08
C ALA A 201 -10.87 -3.10 -6.36
N SER A 202 -10.03 -4.10 -6.57
CA SER A 202 -10.40 -5.51 -6.58
C SER A 202 -9.27 -6.32 -5.97
N CYS A 203 -9.59 -7.44 -5.36
CA CYS A 203 -8.60 -8.37 -4.86
C CYS A 203 -8.82 -9.76 -5.46
N ASP A 204 -7.73 -10.50 -5.66
CA ASP A 204 -7.77 -11.87 -6.18
C ASP A 204 -7.77 -12.84 -5.01
N GLN A 205 -8.41 -13.99 -5.15
CA GLN A 205 -8.50 -15.01 -4.09
C GLN A 205 -7.14 -15.67 -3.81
N GLN A 206 -6.28 -15.64 -4.83
CA GLN A 206 -4.97 -16.25 -4.81
C GLN A 206 -3.91 -15.28 -4.30
N MET A 207 -3.13 -15.73 -3.32
CA MET A 207 -1.93 -15.02 -2.88
C MET A 207 -0.87 -14.99 -3.99
N ASP A 208 -0.24 -13.83 -4.20
CA ASP A 208 0.89 -13.72 -5.10
C ASP A 208 2.12 -14.31 -4.39
N LEU A 209 2.52 -15.51 -4.80
CA LEU A 209 3.81 -16.08 -4.41
C LEU A 209 4.88 -15.26 -5.11
N GLN A 210 5.59 -14.41 -4.37
CA GLN A 210 6.54 -13.44 -4.92
C GLN A 210 7.83 -14.07 -5.49
N LYS A 211 7.74 -15.03 -6.44
CA LYS A 211 8.89 -15.60 -7.19
C LYS A 211 9.77 -14.52 -7.86
N ARG A 212 9.24 -13.31 -8.06
CA ARG A 212 9.99 -12.19 -8.66
C ARG A 212 10.85 -11.40 -7.67
N ARG A 213 10.67 -11.55 -6.35
CA ARG A 213 11.52 -10.89 -5.33
C ARG A 213 12.74 -11.72 -4.95
N GLU A 214 12.67 -13.05 -5.00
CA GLU A 214 13.84 -13.94 -4.82
C GLU A 214 14.98 -13.62 -5.81
N ASN A 215 14.64 -13.34 -7.08
CA ASN A 215 15.65 -13.06 -8.11
C ASN A 215 16.26 -11.64 -8.06
N ARG A 216 15.74 -10.74 -7.21
CA ARG A 216 16.20 -9.34 -7.11
C ARG A 216 16.61 -8.90 -5.71
N GLN A 217 16.33 -9.70 -4.69
CA GLN A 217 16.95 -9.54 -3.37
C GLN A 217 18.35 -10.16 -3.46
N SER A 218 19.33 -9.32 -3.80
CA SER A 218 20.74 -9.69 -3.77
C SER A 218 21.15 -10.00 -2.33
N ILE A 219 21.01 -11.27 -1.97
CA ILE A 219 21.82 -12.14 -1.13
C ILE A 219 20.88 -13.30 -0.78
N PRO A 220 21.11 -14.53 -1.27
CA PRO A 220 20.44 -15.67 -0.69
C PRO A 220 20.97 -15.79 0.75
N ALA A 221 20.14 -15.49 1.74
CA ALA A 221 20.31 -16.09 3.05
C ALA A 221 20.17 -17.59 2.81
N ARG A 222 21.30 -18.25 2.57
CA ARG A 222 21.38 -19.70 2.61
C ARG A 222 20.75 -20.11 3.93
N VAL A 223 19.79 -21.01 3.87
CA VAL A 223 19.37 -21.81 5.02
C VAL A 223 20.64 -22.51 5.50
N GLN A 224 21.29 -21.94 6.51
CA GLN A 224 22.37 -22.59 7.23
C GLN A 224 21.68 -23.60 8.15
N GLY A 225 21.45 -24.81 7.62
CA GLY A 225 20.71 -25.85 8.32
C GLY A 225 20.52 -27.18 7.58
N ASP A 226 20.80 -27.26 6.27
CA ASP A 226 20.75 -28.54 5.52
C ASP A 226 22.11 -29.26 5.45
N ASP A 227 22.90 -29.16 6.52
CA ASP A 227 23.93 -30.16 6.84
C ASP A 227 23.63 -30.68 8.25
N LEU A 228 22.61 -31.54 8.32
CA LEU A 228 22.45 -32.52 9.40
C LEU A 228 22.46 -33.91 8.76
N ASP A 229 23.70 -34.40 8.60
CA ASP A 229 24.18 -35.79 8.60
C ASP A 229 23.69 -36.79 7.53
N ALA A 230 24.53 -36.99 6.50
CA ALA A 230 24.92 -38.30 5.93
C ALA A 230 26.25 -38.23 5.15
#